data_AF-A0A2P9FG05-F1
#
_entry.id   AF-A0A2P9FG05-F1
#
_cell.length_a   1.000
_cell.length_b   1.000
_cell.length_c   1.000
_cell.angle_alpha   90.00
_cell.angle_beta   90.00
_cell.angle_gamma   90.00
#
_symmetry.space_group_name_H-M   'P 1'
#
loop_
_entity.id
_entity.type
_entity.pdbx_description
1 polymer ?
#
loop_
_entity_poly.entity_id
_entity_poly.type
_entity_poly.pdbx_seq_one_letter_code
_entity_poly.pdbx_strand_id
1 'polypeptide(L)' 'MESQIGLYKTELIKPRRPWHGLADVELATAEWADWFNYQRLHTAIGHIPPHEHEINYYAQHQPQPAAGVSV' A
#
# COMPACT_ATOMS: atom_id res chain seq x y z
N MET A 1 -9.04 -10.71 -11.70
CA MET A 1 -8.21 -9.88 -10.80
C MET A 1 -8.35 -8.45 -11.28
N GLU A 2 -8.84 -7.53 -10.44
CA GLU A 2 -8.81 -6.10 -10.78
C GLU A 2 -7.39 -5.57 -10.55
N SER A 3 -6.96 -4.60 -11.37
CA SER A 3 -5.69 -3.90 -11.14
C SER A 3 -5.82 -2.94 -9.97
N GLN A 4 -4.69 -2.60 -9.33
CA GLN A 4 -4.64 -1.61 -8.24
C GLN A 4 -5.31 -0.28 -8.64
N ILE A 5 -5.05 0.19 -9.86
CA ILE A 5 -5.66 1.42 -10.39
C ILE A 5 -7.17 1.26 -10.67
N GLY A 6 -7.61 0.06 -11.07
CA GLY A 6 -9.03 -0.25 -11.25
C GLY A 6 -9.78 -0.20 -9.93
N LEU A 7 -9.20 -0.83 -8.91
CA LEU A 7 -9.72 -0.84 -7.55
C LEU A 7 -9.78 0.57 -6.95
N TYR A 8 -8.69 1.35 -7.06
CA TYR A 8 -8.65 2.75 -6.66
C TYR A 8 -9.77 3.56 -7.31
N LYS A 9 -10.00 3.38 -8.61
CA LYS A 9 -11.10 4.07 -9.31
C LYS A 9 -12.47 3.64 -8.80
N THR A 10 -12.65 2.36 -8.47
CA THR A 10 -13.93 1.80 -8.01
C THR A 10 -14.25 2.14 -6.56
N GLU A 11 -13.26 2.11 -5.65
CA GLU A 11 -13.45 2.35 -4.22
C GLU A 11 -13.37 3.85 -3.86
N LEU A 12 -12.51 4.63 -4.51
CA LEU A 12 -12.32 6.05 -4.20
C LEU A 12 -12.99 6.98 -5.23
N ILE A 13 -12.57 6.90 -6.49
CA ILE A 13 -12.86 7.96 -7.48
C ILE A 13 -14.32 7.98 -7.94
N LYS A 14 -14.93 6.82 -8.24
CA LYS A 14 -16.31 6.75 -8.73
C LYS A 14 -17.34 7.07 -7.63
N PRO A 15 -17.23 6.56 -6.39
CA PRO A 15 -18.27 6.77 -5.38
C PRO A 15 -18.35 8.19 -4.83
N ARG A 16 -17.22 8.92 -4.83
CA ARG A 16 -17.11 10.27 -4.25
C ARG A 16 -17.32 11.41 -5.26
N ARG A 17 -17.88 11.14 -6.44
CA ARG A 17 -18.19 12.20 -7.41
C ARG A 17 -19.46 12.97 -7.00
N PRO A 18 -19.58 14.27 -7.35
CA PRO A 18 -18.60 15.09 -8.06
C PRO A 18 -17.48 15.57 -7.13
N TRP A 19 -16.28 15.73 -7.69
CA TRP A 19 -15.13 16.28 -6.96
C TRP A 19 -15.10 17.79 -7.12
N HIS A 20 -14.78 18.51 -6.04
CA HIS A 20 -14.79 19.97 -6.02
C HIS A 20 -13.51 20.57 -6.64
N GLY A 21 -12.43 19.80 -6.72
CA GLY A 21 -11.16 20.23 -7.30
C GLY A 21 -10.05 19.21 -7.06
N LEU A 22 -8.84 19.54 -7.50
CA LEU A 22 -7.68 18.64 -7.38
C LEU A 22 -7.32 18.36 -5.91
N ALA A 23 -7.34 19.38 -5.04
CA ALA A 23 -6.96 19.24 -3.63
C ALA A 23 -7.82 18.22 -2.86
N ASP A 24 -9.11 18.14 -3.19
CA ASP A 24 -10.05 17.17 -2.60
C ASP A 24 -9.69 15.74 -3.03
N VAL A 25 -9.35 15.56 -4.31
CA VAL A 25 -8.86 14.27 -4.83
C VAL A 25 -7.54 13.89 -4.16
N GLU A 26 -6.59 14.82 -4.03
CA GLU A 26 -5.28 14.58 -3.42
C GLU A 26 -5.41 14.13 -1.96
N LEU A 27 -6.23 14.84 -1.17
CA LEU A 27 -6.49 14.46 0.22
C LEU A 27 -7.11 13.06 0.31
N ALA A 28 -8.19 12.82 -0.43
CA ALA A 28 -8.85 11.52 -0.43
C ALA A 28 -7.94 10.40 -0.94
N THR A 29 -7.00 10.70 -1.85
CA THR A 29 -5.99 9.75 -2.32
C THR A 29 -5.03 9.39 -1.20
N ALA A 30 -4.56 10.36 -0.43
CA ALA A 30 -3.67 10.14 0.71
C ALA A 30 -4.36 9.27 1.78
N GLU A 31 -5.61 9.58 2.12
CA GLU A 31 -6.42 8.79 3.05
C GLU A 31 -6.63 7.35 2.55
N TRP A 32 -6.94 7.19 1.26
CA TRP A 32 -7.12 5.86 0.68
C TRP A 32 -5.82 5.07 0.67
N ALA A 33 -4.68 5.70 0.38
CA ALA A 33 -3.37 5.04 0.39
C ALA A 33 -2.97 4.60 1.80
N ASP A 34 -3.21 5.44 2.81
CA ASP A 34 -2.98 5.09 4.21
C ASP A 34 -3.80 3.86 4.63
N TRP A 35 -5.11 3.92 4.42
CA TRP A 35 -6.00 2.78 4.70
C TRP A 35 -5.59 1.53 3.92
N PHE A 36 -5.30 1.66 2.63
CA PHE A 36 -4.94 0.54 1.78
C PHE A 36 -3.65 -0.15 2.25
N ASN A 37 -2.62 0.63 2.61
CA ASN A 37 -1.32 0.07 2.96
C ASN A 37 -1.24 -0.44 4.40
N TYR A 38 -1.90 0.23 5.34
CA TYR A 38 -1.74 -0.04 6.77
C TYR A 38 -2.92 -0.76 7.42
N GLN A 39 -4.12 -0.75 6.82
CA GLN A 39 -5.32 -1.27 7.46
C GLN A 39 -6.03 -2.35 6.63
N ARG A 40 -6.00 -2.24 5.29
CA ARG A 40 -6.71 -3.17 4.41
C ARG A 40 -6.06 -4.55 4.44
N LEU A 41 -6.86 -5.58 4.71
CA LEU A 41 -6.38 -6.96 4.73
C LEU A 41 -6.51 -7.60 3.35
N HIS A 42 -5.46 -8.29 2.92
CA HIS A 42 -5.38 -8.89 1.60
C HIS A 42 -5.20 -10.41 1.69
N THR A 43 -6.21 -11.17 1.26
CA THR A 43 -6.18 -12.64 1.28
C THR A 43 -5.04 -13.23 0.45
N ALA A 44 -4.65 -12.57 -0.65
CA ALA A 44 -3.56 -13.00 -1.52
C ALA A 44 -2.17 -12.98 -0.85
N ILE A 45 -1.99 -12.17 0.19
CA ILE A 45 -0.71 -12.01 0.91
C ILE A 45 -0.79 -12.53 2.36
N GLY A 46 -1.75 -13.40 2.66
CA GLY A 46 -1.89 -14.02 3.97
C GLY A 46 -2.78 -13.26 4.95
N HIS A 47 -3.70 -12.42 4.45
CA HIS A 47 -4.66 -11.67 5.27
C HIS A 47 -3.99 -10.68 6.24
N ILE A 48 -2.94 -10.02 5.76
CA ILE A 48 -2.23 -8.92 6.45
C ILE A 48 -2.27 -7.66 5.58
N PRO A 49 -1.98 -6.47 6.16
CA PRO A 49 -1.78 -5.25 5.39
C PRO A 49 -0.58 -5.34 4.44
N PRO A 50 -0.63 -4.67 3.28
CA PRO A 50 0.49 -4.63 2.33
C PRO A 50 1.81 -4.18 2.96
N HIS A 51 1.77 -3.18 3.85
CA HIS A 51 2.96 -2.69 4.55
C HIS A 51 3.63 -3.78 5.41
N GLU A 52 2.84 -4.58 6.13
CA GLU A 52 3.38 -5.69 6.93
C GLU A 52 3.97 -6.78 6.04
N HIS A 53 3.33 -7.07 4.90
CA HIS A 53 3.86 -8.02 3.94
C HIS A 53 5.21 -7.57 3.37
N GLU A 54 5.35 -6.29 3.03
CA GLU A 54 6.60 -5.71 2.55
C GLU A 54 7.72 -5.81 3.60
N ILE A 55 7.44 -5.47 4.86
CA ILE A 55 8.40 -5.62 5.97
C ILE A 55 8.85 -7.08 6.09
N ASN A 56 7.91 -8.03 6.11
CA ASN A 56 8.21 -9.45 6.25
C ASN A 56 9.06 -9.96 5.08
N TYR A 57 8.72 -9.51 3.86
CA TYR A 57 9.50 -9.83 2.67
C TYR A 57 10.95 -9.35 2.81
N TYR A 58 11.17 -8.07 3.14
CA TYR A 58 12.54 -7.55 3.26
C TYR A 58 13.31 -8.17 4.43
N ALA A 59 12.68 -8.46 5.56
CA ALA A 59 13.32 -9.14 6.69
C ALA A 59 13.83 -10.54 6.32
N GLN A 60 13.11 -11.27 5.47
CA GLN A 60 13.49 -12.60 5.00
C GLN A 60 14.56 -12.58 3.90
N HIS A 61 14.66 -11.48 3.14
CA HIS A 61 15.54 -11.35 1.98
C HIS A 61 16.73 -10.42 2.23
N GLN A 62 16.96 -10.00 3.47
CA GLN A 62 18.13 -9.20 3.82
C GLN A 62 19.39 -10.08 3.75
N PRO A 63 20.39 -9.75 2.90
CA PRO A 63 21.65 -10.45 2.94
C PRO A 63 22.30 -10.20 4.30
N GLN A 64 22.74 -11.28 4.95
CA GLN A 64 23.51 -11.23 6.18
C GLN A 64 24.68 -10.26 5.96
N PRO A 65 24.87 -9.22 6.80
CA PRO A 65 26.02 -8.33 6.63
C PRO A 65 27.26 -9.21 6.69
N ALA A 66 28.08 -9.15 5.63
CA ALA A 66 29.33 -9.88 5.56
C ALA A 66 30.12 -9.58 6.85
N ALA A 67 30.33 -10.62 7.65
CA ALA A 67 31.10 -10.52 8.87
C ALA A 67 32.49 -9.99 8.53
N GLY A 68 32.83 -8.83 9.13
CA GLY A 68 34.20 -8.37 9.30
C GLY A 68 34.86 -7.77 8.06
N VAL A 69 34.91 -6.44 8.02
CA VAL A 69 36.19 -5.75 7.79
C VAL A 69 36.25 -4.60 8.79
N SER A 70 36.84 -4.87 9.95
CA SER A 70 37.46 -3.82 10.75
C SER A 70 38.78 -3.48 10.07
N VAL A 71 38.94 -2.24 9.61
CA VAL A 71 40.25 -1.63 9.37
C VAL A 71 40.60 -0.76 10.57
#